data_AF-A0A7W0USZ3-F1
#
_entry.id   AF-A0A7W0USZ3-F1
#
_cell.length_a   1.000
_cell.length_b   1.000
_cell.length_c   1.000
_cell.angle_alpha   90.00
_cell.angle_beta   90.00
_cell.angle_gamma   90.00
#
_symmetry.space_group_name_H-M   'P 1'
#
loop_
_entity.id
_entity.type
_entity.pdbx_description
1 polymer ?
#
loop_
_entity_poly.entity_id
_entity_poly.type
_entity_poly.pdbx_seq_one_letter_code
_entity_poly.pdbx_strand_id
1 'polypeptide(L)' 'SKLPREELDKIDYKNVSLLQRFVTDRGKIRSRRVTGLSRRDQTRMARAVKRSRELGLLPYVDATKGIERSGGRGGRGRD' A
#
# COMPACT_ATOMS: atom_id res chain seq x y z
N SER A 1 -2.61 11.73 -12.86
CA SER A 1 -2.36 11.01 -11.60
C SER A 1 -3.73 10.70 -11.00
N LYS A 2 -3.97 9.50 -10.46
CA LYS A 2 -5.30 9.13 -9.91
C LYS A 2 -5.65 9.82 -8.58
N LEU A 3 -4.67 10.34 -7.84
CA LEU A 3 -4.92 11.06 -6.59
C LEU A 3 -5.14 12.56 -6.85
N PRO A 4 -6.02 13.21 -6.07
CA PRO A 4 -6.14 14.66 -6.05
C PRO A 4 -4.83 15.31 -5.56
N ARG A 5 -4.56 16.54 -6.01
CA ARG A 5 -3.31 17.26 -5.71
C ARG A 5 -3.04 17.37 -4.21
N GLU A 6 -4.07 17.64 -3.43
CA GLU A 6 -3.99 17.76 -1.96
C GLU A 6 -3.48 16.48 -1.27
N GLU A 7 -3.79 15.30 -1.82
CA GLU A 7 -3.25 14.03 -1.30
C GLU A 7 -1.80 13.80 -1.74
N LEU A 8 -1.40 14.29 -2.92
CA LEU A 8 -0.01 14.21 -3.40
C LEU A 8 0.94 15.07 -2.56
N ASP A 9 0.45 16.18 -2.03
CA ASP A 9 1.22 17.05 -1.15
C ASP A 9 1.44 16.42 0.23
N LYS A 10 0.55 15.51 0.64
CA LYS A 10 0.65 14.73 1.89
C LYS A 10 1.57 13.51 1.81
N ILE A 11 2.29 13.30 0.69
CA ILE A 11 3.28 12.23 0.57
C ILE A 11 4.48 12.55 1.46
N ASP A 12 4.46 11.96 2.66
CA ASP A 12 5.52 12.01 3.66
C ASP A 12 5.71 10.61 4.29
N TYR A 13 6.93 10.32 4.75
CA TYR A 13 7.26 9.03 5.37
C TYR A 13 6.53 8.78 6.69
N LYS A 14 6.06 9.83 7.36
CA LYS A 14 5.29 9.79 8.61
C LYS A 14 3.80 9.49 8.37
N ASN A 15 3.29 9.70 7.15
CA ASN A 15 1.88 9.48 6.84
C ASN A 15 1.61 8.00 6.50
N VAL A 16 1.79 7.13 7.49
CA VAL A 16 1.72 5.66 7.32
C VAL A 16 0.41 5.21 6.70
N SER A 17 -0.71 5.82 7.09
CA SER A 17 -2.05 5.48 6.57
C SER A 17 -2.17 5.74 5.06
N LEU A 18 -1.60 6.83 4.56
CA LEU A 18 -1.50 7.09 3.13
C LEU A 18 -0.58 6.05 2.46
N LEU A 19 0.62 5.84 2.99
CA LEU A 19 1.61 4.94 2.39
C LEU A 19 1.12 3.49 2.28
N GLN A 20 0.38 3.01 3.29
CA GLN A 20 -0.17 1.65 3.33
C GLN A 20 -1.08 1.35 2.14
N ARG A 21 -1.81 2.36 1.61
CA ARG A 21 -2.66 2.21 0.41
C ARG A 21 -1.86 1.87 -0.86
N PHE A 22 -0.58 2.24 -0.89
CA PHE A 22 0.33 2.02 -2.03
C PHE A 22 1.20 0.78 -1.89
N VAL A 23 0.95 -0.04 -0.87
CA VAL A 23 1.66 -1.29 -0.62
C VAL A 23 0.69 -2.47 -0.76
N THR A 24 1.20 -3.61 -1.24
CA THR A 24 0.45 -4.87 -1.30
C THR A 24 0.39 -5.50 0.09
N ASP A 25 -0.48 -6.48 0.25
CA ASP A 25 -0.59 -7.21 1.52
C ASP A 25 0.70 -7.95 1.88
N ARG A 26 1.48 -8.36 0.87
CA ARG A 26 2.82 -8.94 1.06
C ARG A 26 3.92 -7.89 1.25
N GLY A 27 3.56 -6.63 1.53
CA GLY A 27 4.52 -5.56 1.77
C GLY A 27 5.34 -5.14 0.53
N LYS A 28 4.87 -5.38 -0.70
CA LYS A 28 5.54 -4.87 -1.92
C LYS A 28 4.93 -3.53 -2.35
N ILE A 29 5.73 -2.58 -2.83
CA ILE A 29 5.20 -1.32 -3.36
C ILE A 29 4.40 -1.63 -4.64
N ARG A 30 3.17 -1.12 -4.74
CA ARG A 30 2.32 -1.30 -5.92
C ARG A 30 2.93 -0.58 -7.12
N SER A 31 2.82 -1.21 -8.29
CA SER A 31 3.38 -0.66 -9.53
C SER A 31 2.61 0.58 -9.99
N ARG A 32 3.27 1.44 -10.79
CA ARG A 32 2.65 2.66 -11.33
C ARG A 32 1.34 2.39 -12.09
N ARG A 33 1.24 1.26 -12.80
CA ARG A 33 0.02 0.85 -13.51
C ARG A 33 -1.16 0.63 -12.55
N VAL A 34 -0.90 0.08 -11.38
CA VAL A 34 -1.91 -0.16 -10.34
C VAL A 34 -2.25 1.13 -9.60
N THR A 35 -1.25 1.93 -9.24
CA THR A 35 -1.43 3.17 -8.46
C THR A 35 -2.00 4.32 -9.29
N GLY A 36 -1.78 4.34 -10.60
CA GLY A 36 -2.18 5.44 -11.49
C GLY A 36 -1.42 6.75 -11.25
N LEU A 37 -0.31 6.72 -10.50
CA LEU A 37 0.51 7.89 -10.21
C LEU A 37 1.29 8.37 -11.44
N SER A 38 1.70 9.65 -11.47
CA SER A 38 2.72 10.10 -12.42
C SER A 38 4.07 9.42 -12.13
N ARG A 39 5.05 9.49 -13.05
CA ARG A 39 6.39 8.95 -12.78
C ARG A 39 7.04 9.64 -11.57
N ARG A 40 6.89 10.97 -11.48
CA ARG A 40 7.42 11.80 -10.38
C ARG A 40 6.79 11.43 -9.04
N ASP A 41 5.47 11.30 -9.00
CA ASP A 41 4.75 10.98 -7.77
C ASP A 41 5.01 9.54 -7.31
N GLN A 42 5.11 8.60 -8.26
CA GLN A 42 5.49 7.23 -7.94
C GLN A 42 6.88 7.16 -7.29
N THR A 43 7.85 7.92 -7.79
CA THR A 43 9.19 8.00 -7.17
C THR A 43 9.16 8.65 -5.79
N ARG A 44 8.39 9.73 -5.60
CA ARG A 44 8.18 10.34 -4.26
C ARG A 44 7.55 9.34 -3.29
N MET A 45 6.47 8.67 -3.70
CA MET A 45 5.80 7.64 -2.92
C MET A 45 6.74 6.50 -2.54
N ALA A 46 7.51 5.98 -3.49
CA ALA A 46 8.45 4.90 -3.23
C ALA A 46 9.56 5.30 -2.25
N ARG A 47 10.08 6.54 -2.33
CA ARG A 47 11.05 7.07 -1.37
C ARG A 47 10.46 7.21 0.03
N ALA A 48 9.24 7.73 0.14
CA ALA A 48 8.54 7.86 1.42
C ALA A 48 8.29 6.48 2.07
N VAL A 49 7.83 5.49 1.29
CA VAL A 49 7.66 4.10 1.77
C VAL A 49 8.98 3.51 2.28
N LYS A 50 10.09 3.68 1.54
CA LYS A 50 11.40 3.17 1.96
C LYS A 50 11.89 3.80 3.26
N ARG A 51 11.81 5.13 3.37
CA ARG A 51 12.19 5.85 4.60
C ARG A 51 11.31 5.46 5.78
N SER A 52 10.00 5.29 5.56
CA SER A 52 9.07 4.83 6.59
C SER A 52 9.45 3.44 7.14
N ARG A 53 9.93 2.55 6.27
CA ARG A 53 10.42 1.21 6.65
C ARG A 53 11.73 1.24 7.41
N GLU A 54 12.69 2.05 6.97
CA GLU A 54 13.98 2.23 7.67
C GLU A 54 13.77 2.74 9.10
N LEU A 55 12.73 3.55 9.31
CA LEU A 55 12.34 4.08 10.63
C LEU A 55 11.40 3.15 11.43
N GLY A 56 11.05 1.98 10.90
CA GLY A 56 10.17 1.02 11.57
C GLY A 56 8.68 1.42 11.62
N LEU A 57 8.27 2.48 10.91
CA LEU A 57 6.89 2.95 10.89
C LEU A 57 5.98 2.11 9.98
N LEU A 58 6.56 1.43 8.98
CA LEU A 58 5.84 0.62 8.00
C LEU A 58 6.53 -0.74 7.83
N PRO A 59 5.82 -1.88 7.92
CA PRO A 59 6.44 -3.20 7.83
C PRO A 59 6.85 -3.58 6.40
N TYR A 60 7.82 -4.47 6.27
CA TYR A 60 8.23 -5.07 4.99
C TYR A 60 7.34 -6.23 4.54
N VAL A 61 6.69 -6.89 5.50
CA VAL A 61 5.73 -7.99 5.30
C VAL A 61 4.66 -7.82 6.36
N ASP A 62 3.40 -7.76 5.95
CA ASP A 62 2.28 -7.73 6.88
C ASP A 62 1.71 -9.15 7.01
N ALA A 63 2.16 -9.87 8.05
CA ALA A 63 1.73 -11.23 8.32
C ALA A 63 0.25 -11.31 8.74
N THR A 64 -0.34 -10.22 9.21
CA THR A 64 -1.69 -10.21 9.77
C THR A 64 -2.78 -10.26 8.69
N LYS A 65 -2.58 -9.56 7.58
CA LYS A 65 -3.60 -9.43 6.50
C LYS A 65 -3.78 -10.64 5.59
N GLY A 66 -2.90 -11.63 5.69
CA GLY A 66 -3.00 -12.88 4.93
C GLY A 66 -3.98 -13.87 5.54
N ILE A 67 -4.14 -13.83 6.87
CA ILE A 67 -4.90 -14.80 7.65
C ILE A 67 -6.41 -14.54 7.54
N GLU A 68 -6.83 -13.27 7.50
CA GLU A 68 -8.27 -12.92 7.46
C GLU A 68 -8.95 -13.26 6.12
N ARG A 69 -8.21 -13.32 5.00
CA ARG A 69 -8.80 -13.52 3.67
C ARG A 69 -8.94 -14.98 3.24
N SER A 70 -8.33 -15.93 3.95
CA SER A 70 -8.48 -17.36 3.68
C SER A 70 -9.67 -18.00 4.41
N GLY A 71 -10.32 -17.29 5.35
CA GLY A 71 -11.41 -17.83 6.18
C GLY A 71 -12.83 -17.71 5.63
N GLY A 72 -13.06 -17.09 4.46
CA GLY A 72 -14.40 -16.68 4.03
C GLY A 72 -14.74 -17.05 2.59
N ARG A 73 -14.95 -18.36 2.31
CA ARG A 73 -15.78 -18.87 1.19
C ARG A 73 -15.87 -20.40 1.23
N GLY A 74 -16.54 -20.92 2.25
CA GLY A 74 -16.90 -22.33 2.38
C GLY A 74 -18.41 -22.49 2.48
N GLY A 75 -19.12 -22.25 1.39
CA GLY A 75 -20.58 -22.37 1.32
C GLY A 75 -21.04 -22.79 -0.06
N ARG A 76 -20.56 -23.94 -0.54
CA ARG A 76 -21.21 -24.67 -1.63
C ARG A 76 -22.46 -25.32 -1.05
N GLY A 77 -23.59 -24.62 -1.13
CA GLY A 77 -24.90 -25.27 -1.11
C GLY A 77 -24.99 -26.16 -2.35
N ARG A 78 -24.98 -27.47 -2.12
CA ARG A 78 -25.50 -28.45 -3.06
C ARG A 78 -27.02 -28.31 -3.00
N ASP A 79 -27.65 -28.02 -4.13
CA ASP A 79 -29.01 -28.42 -4.52
C ASP A 79 -29.12 -28.24 -6.05
#